data_AF-A0A367X4Z8-F1
#
_entry.id   AF-A0A367X4Z8-F1
#
_cell.length_a   1.000
_cell.length_b   1.000
_cell.length_c   1.000
_cell.angle_alpha   90.00
_cell.angle_beta   90.00
_cell.angle_gamma   90.00
#
_symmetry.space_group_name_H-M   'P 1'
#
loop_
_entity.id
_entity.type
_entity.pdbx_description
1 polymer ?
#
loop_
_entity_poly.entity_id
_entity_poly.type
_entity_poly.pdbx_seq_one_letter_code
_entity_poly.pdbx_strand_id
1 'polypeptide(L)'
;MSALDETPPFPNSIETIDELRTFLWKQHGVTVGEDDPILLVFTMHRVALAQQERHYDRQRKHFIEAINQSISHFTCDVKGAIETFKNEAIGDVVRERIEAMNEASRQADRASANIRKYMFYLGILTAVNLLAVFFSIGLLFSVTR
;
A
#
# COMPACT_ATOMS: atom_id res chain seq x y z
N MET A 1 55.63 -40.81 -23.86
CA MET A 1 54.46 -40.05 -24.34
C MET A 1 54.96 -38.69 -24.75
N SER A 2 54.79 -38.33 -26.03
CA SER A 2 55.39 -37.14 -26.65
C SER A 2 54.54 -35.91 -26.34
N ALA A 3 55.16 -34.75 -26.10
CA ALA A 3 54.51 -33.44 -25.86
C ALA A 3 53.72 -32.89 -27.08
N LEU A 4 53.42 -33.74 -28.06
CA LEU A 4 52.66 -33.45 -29.27
C LEU A 4 51.27 -34.13 -29.25
N ASP A 5 50.91 -34.83 -28.17
CA ASP A 5 49.66 -35.59 -28.03
C ASP A 5 48.61 -34.85 -27.17
N GLU A 6 48.91 -33.63 -26.72
CA GLU A 6 47.94 -32.80 -26.00
C GLU A 6 47.10 -32.02 -27.02
N THR A 7 45.90 -32.52 -27.32
CA THR A 7 44.87 -31.74 -28.00
C THR A 7 44.66 -30.42 -27.26
N PRO A 8 44.75 -29.25 -27.92
CA PRO A 8 44.57 -27.98 -27.25
C PRO A 8 43.21 -27.95 -26.54
N PRO A 9 43.12 -27.33 -25.34
CA PRO A 9 41.86 -27.22 -24.62
C PRO A 9 40.85 -26.49 -25.49
N PHE A 10 39.61 -27.00 -25.53
CA PHE A 10 38.55 -26.34 -26.26
C PHE A 10 38.40 -24.90 -25.77
N PRO A 11 38.45 -23.89 -26.66
CA PRO A 11 38.25 -22.51 -26.27
C PRO A 11 36.82 -22.31 -25.73
N ASN A 12 36.70 -21.51 -24.66
CA ASN A 12 35.40 -21.23 -24.03
C ASN A 12 34.40 -20.56 -24.98
N SER A 13 34.90 -19.80 -25.96
CA SER A 13 34.16 -19.27 -27.11
C SER A 13 35.11 -19.12 -28.29
N ILE A 14 34.62 -19.39 -29.51
CA ILE A 14 35.29 -19.01 -30.76
C ILE A 14 34.53 -17.81 -31.31
N GLU A 15 35.19 -16.66 -31.33
CA GLU A 15 34.55 -15.37 -31.63
C GLU A 15 34.84 -14.88 -33.04
N THR A 16 35.73 -15.52 -33.79
CA THR A 16 36.02 -15.14 -35.18
C THR A 16 36.15 -16.35 -36.10
N ILE A 17 35.90 -16.14 -37.40
CA ILE A 17 36.08 -17.18 -38.42
C ILE A 17 37.56 -17.60 -38.52
N ASP A 18 38.47 -16.65 -38.33
CA ASP A 18 39.91 -16.93 -38.36
C ASP A 18 40.37 -17.74 -37.14
N GLU A 19 39.79 -17.50 -35.96
CA GLU A 19 39.98 -18.36 -34.79
C GLU A 19 39.45 -19.77 -35.04
N LEU A 20 38.27 -19.91 -35.66
CA LEU A 20 37.73 -21.23 -36.01
C LEU A 20 38.65 -21.95 -36.99
N ARG A 21 39.13 -21.27 -38.03
CA ARG A 21 40.04 -21.86 -39.02
C ARG A 21 41.36 -22.28 -38.37
N THR A 22 41.90 -21.44 -37.49
CA THR A 22 43.12 -21.75 -36.74
C THR A 22 42.92 -22.93 -35.79
N PHE A 23 41.75 -23.02 -35.14
CA PHE A 23 41.40 -24.11 -34.25
C PHE A 23 41.24 -25.43 -35.01
N LEU A 24 40.50 -25.44 -36.12
CA LEU A 24 40.29 -26.63 -36.96
C LEU A 24 41.60 -27.14 -37.56
N TRP A 25 42.50 -26.23 -37.94
CA TRP A 25 43.84 -26.61 -38.40
C TRP A 25 44.68 -27.22 -37.28
N LYS A 26 44.74 -26.60 -36.09
CA LYS A 26 45.54 -27.10 -34.96
C LYS A 26 45.02 -28.41 -34.36
N GLN A 27 43.70 -28.57 -34.25
CA GLN A 27 43.06 -29.69 -33.57
C GLN A 27 42.85 -30.89 -34.51
N HIS A 28 42.44 -30.63 -35.76
CA HIS A 28 41.98 -31.66 -36.68
C HIS A 28 42.82 -31.76 -37.97
N GLY A 29 43.80 -30.87 -38.16
CA GLY A 29 44.61 -30.84 -39.37
C GLY A 29 43.85 -30.44 -40.64
N VAL A 30 42.63 -29.92 -40.51
CA VAL A 30 41.75 -29.60 -41.64
C VAL A 30 41.92 -28.15 -42.07
N THR A 31 42.21 -27.91 -43.35
CA THR A 31 42.21 -26.57 -43.94
C THR A 31 40.86 -26.27 -44.55
N VAL A 32 40.20 -25.25 -44.02
CA VAL A 32 38.83 -24.87 -44.34
C VAL A 32 38.85 -23.63 -45.25
N GLY A 33 38.35 -23.79 -46.49
CA GLY A 33 38.22 -22.71 -47.48
C GLY A 33 37.00 -21.82 -47.23
N GLU A 34 36.86 -20.72 -47.98
CA GLU A 34 35.71 -19.80 -47.84
C GLU A 34 34.36 -20.45 -48.18
N ASP A 35 34.35 -21.41 -49.13
CA ASP A 35 33.13 -22.13 -49.56
C ASP A 35 32.81 -23.37 -48.72
N ASP A 36 33.50 -23.59 -47.61
CA ASP A 36 33.32 -24.80 -46.80
C ASP A 36 31.98 -24.75 -46.02
N PRO A 37 31.15 -25.80 -46.08
CA PRO A 37 29.90 -25.88 -45.32
C PRO A 37 30.09 -25.73 -43.80
N ILE A 38 31.27 -26.04 -43.25
CA ILE A 38 31.55 -25.87 -41.81
C ILE A 38 31.51 -24.39 -41.42
N LEU A 39 32.03 -23.49 -42.27
CA LEU A 39 31.96 -22.04 -42.02
C LEU A 39 30.54 -21.51 -42.16
N LEU A 40 29.76 -22.07 -43.09
CA LEU A 40 28.34 -21.74 -43.24
C LEU A 40 27.56 -22.11 -41.97
N VAL A 41 27.76 -23.30 -41.42
CA VAL A 41 27.09 -23.74 -40.18
C VAL A 41 27.53 -22.87 -39.00
N PHE A 42 28.82 -22.55 -38.89
CA PHE A 42 29.31 -21.67 -37.82
C PHE A 42 28.70 -20.27 -37.90
N THR A 43 28.65 -19.67 -39.09
CA THR A 43 28.06 -18.34 -39.28
C THR A 43 26.56 -18.35 -39.01
N MET A 44 25.82 -19.37 -39.48
CA MET A 44 24.40 -19.55 -39.14
C MET A 44 24.19 -19.66 -37.62
N HIS A 45 25.01 -20.47 -36.93
CA HIS A 45 24.90 -20.65 -35.49
C HIS A 45 25.19 -19.33 -34.74
N ARG A 46 26.20 -18.57 -35.17
CA ARG A 46 26.48 -17.25 -34.59
C ARG A 46 25.35 -16.25 -34.80
N VAL A 47 24.76 -16.22 -35.99
CA VAL A 47 23.61 -15.36 -36.26
C VAL A 47 22.43 -15.77 -35.38
N ALA A 48 22.19 -17.07 -35.20
CA ALA A 48 21.14 -17.57 -34.31
C ALA A 48 21.38 -17.16 -32.84
N LEU A 49 22.60 -17.31 -32.34
CA LEU A 49 22.97 -16.87 -30.99
C LEU A 49 22.77 -15.36 -30.81
N ALA A 50 23.21 -14.55 -31.77
CA ALA A 50 23.01 -13.10 -31.73
C ALA A 50 21.52 -12.71 -31.78
N GLN A 51 20.70 -13.44 -32.54
CA GLN A 51 19.25 -13.23 -32.56
C GLN A 51 18.59 -13.63 -31.23
N GLN A 52 19.08 -14.70 -30.61
CA GLN A 52 18.60 -15.19 -29.33
C GLN A 52 18.96 -14.22 -28.19
N GLU A 53 20.18 -13.68 -28.16
CA GLU A 53 20.60 -12.61 -27.25
C GLU A 53 19.64 -11.41 -27.34
N ARG A 54 19.39 -10.92 -28.56
CA ARG A 54 18.43 -9.82 -28.80
C ARG A 54 17.01 -10.18 -28.38
N HIS A 55 16.62 -11.45 -28.49
CA HIS A 55 15.32 -11.92 -28.04
C HIS A 55 15.23 -11.90 -26.51
N TYR A 56 16.25 -12.38 -25.81
CA TYR A 56 16.34 -12.31 -24.35
C TYR A 56 16.32 -10.87 -23.85
N ASP A 57 17.05 -9.95 -24.49
CA ASP A 57 17.04 -8.54 -24.13
C ASP A 57 15.65 -7.91 -24.26
N ARG A 58 14.92 -8.24 -25.33
CA ARG A 58 13.53 -7.80 -25.49
C ARG A 58 12.63 -8.39 -24.43
N GLN A 59 12.70 -9.70 -24.18
CA GLN A 59 11.90 -10.35 -23.14
C GLN A 59 12.18 -9.76 -21.77
N ARG A 60 13.44 -9.50 -21.42
CA ARG A 60 13.83 -8.87 -20.15
C ARG A 60 13.20 -7.49 -20.01
N LYS A 61 13.23 -6.66 -21.06
CA LYS A 61 12.57 -5.34 -21.05
C LYS A 61 11.06 -5.45 -20.87
N HIS A 62 10.41 -6.33 -21.63
CA HIS A 62 8.96 -6.57 -21.49
C HIS A 62 8.58 -7.10 -20.11
N PHE A 63 9.39 -7.97 -19.52
CA PHE A 63 9.17 -8.51 -18.19
C PHE A 63 9.29 -7.43 -17.11
N ILE A 64 10.31 -6.58 -17.18
CA ILE A 64 10.48 -5.45 -16.26
C ILE A 64 9.29 -4.48 -16.38
N GLU A 65 8.85 -4.18 -17.60
CA GLU A 65 7.70 -3.31 -17.83
C GLU A 65 6.41 -3.90 -17.25
N ALA A 66 6.16 -5.19 -17.48
CA ALA A 66 4.99 -5.89 -16.94
C ALA A 66 5.00 -5.91 -15.40
N ILE A 67 6.16 -6.12 -14.78
CA ILE A 67 6.30 -6.04 -13.32
C ILE A 67 6.00 -4.64 -12.82
N ASN A 68 6.59 -3.60 -13.44
CA ASN A 68 6.36 -2.22 -13.03
C ASN A 68 4.88 -1.84 -13.14
N GLN A 69 4.22 -2.26 -14.23
CA GLN A 69 2.79 -2.05 -14.42
C GLN A 69 1.98 -2.78 -13.34
N SER A 70 2.31 -4.04 -13.04
CA SER A 70 1.63 -4.81 -11.99
C SER A 70 1.81 -4.19 -10.59
N ILE A 71 3.01 -3.71 -10.27
CA ILE A 71 3.30 -3.04 -8.99
C ILE A 71 2.52 -1.72 -8.90
N SER A 72 2.45 -0.96 -9.99
CA SER A 72 1.69 0.28 -10.07
C SER A 72 0.20 0.05 -9.83
N HIS A 73 -0.40 -0.94 -10.50
CA HIS A 73 -1.79 -1.33 -10.29
C HIS A 73 -2.04 -1.77 -8.84
N PHE A 74 -1.21 -2.65 -8.30
CA PHE A 74 -1.34 -3.10 -6.91
C PHE A 74 -1.26 -1.92 -5.92
N THR A 75 -0.34 -0.98 -6.13
CA THR A 75 -0.21 0.22 -5.30
C THR A 75 -1.46 1.10 -5.38
N CYS A 76 -2.02 1.26 -6.58
CA CYS A 76 -3.26 1.99 -6.81
C CYS A 76 -4.44 1.34 -6.07
N ASP A 77 -4.58 0.01 -6.19
CA ASP A 77 -5.66 -0.76 -5.56
C ASP A 77 -5.57 -0.69 -4.04
N VAL A 78 -4.37 -0.86 -3.47
CA VAL A 78 -4.13 -0.71 -2.02
C VAL A 78 -4.47 0.70 -1.56
N LYS A 79 -4.07 1.73 -2.31
CA LYS A 79 -4.40 3.12 -1.97
C LYS A 79 -5.91 3.35 -2.02
N GLY A 80 -6.61 2.83 -3.03
CA GLY A 80 -8.06 2.90 -3.15
C GLY A 80 -8.77 2.19 -1.99
N ALA A 81 -8.27 1.02 -1.59
CA ALA A 81 -8.78 0.29 -0.43
C ALA A 81 -8.58 1.06 0.88
N ILE A 82 -7.40 1.69 1.08
CA ILE A 82 -7.13 2.53 2.24
C ILE A 82 -8.04 3.77 2.26
N GLU A 83 -8.24 4.43 1.12
CA GLU A 83 -9.15 5.58 1.04
C GLU A 83 -10.61 5.19 1.31
N THR A 84 -11.04 4.03 0.82
CA THR A 84 -12.37 3.47 1.08
C THR A 84 -12.54 3.17 2.57
N PHE A 85 -11.57 2.47 3.17
CA PHE A 85 -11.57 2.18 4.60
C PHE A 85 -11.55 3.45 5.44
N LYS A 86 -10.78 4.46 5.04
CA LYS A 86 -10.76 5.77 5.72
C LYS A 86 -12.13 6.44 5.66
N ASN A 87 -12.79 6.44 4.51
CA ASN A 87 -14.10 7.05 4.34
C ASN A 87 -15.19 6.31 5.13
N GLU A 88 -15.14 4.98 5.14
CA GLU A 88 -16.09 4.15 5.89
C GLU A 88 -15.87 4.27 7.39
N ALA A 89 -14.63 4.21 7.86
CA ALA A 89 -14.29 4.41 9.27
C ALA A 89 -14.61 5.83 9.76
N ILE A 90 -14.38 6.87 8.95
CA ILE A 90 -14.80 8.24 9.28
C ILE A 90 -16.33 8.33 9.32
N GLY A 91 -17.03 7.70 8.36
CA GLY A 91 -18.49 7.68 8.32
C GLY A 91 -19.11 7.08 9.57
N ASP A 92 -18.64 5.91 9.98
CA ASP A 92 -19.14 5.20 11.16
C ASP A 92 -18.80 5.94 12.47
N VAL A 93 -17.56 6.40 12.63
CA VAL A 93 -17.15 7.15 13.83
C VAL A 93 -17.90 8.47 13.95
N VAL A 94 -18.12 9.19 12.85
CA VAL A 94 -18.91 10.44 12.85
C VAL A 94 -20.37 10.15 13.16
N ARG A 95 -20.94 9.08 12.61
CA ARG A 95 -22.33 8.68 12.88
C ARG A 95 -22.55 8.31 14.34
N GLU A 96 -21.66 7.50 14.92
CA GLU A 96 -21.69 7.12 16.33
C GLU A 96 -21.58 8.35 17.25
N ARG A 97 -20.69 9.29 16.94
CA ARG A 97 -20.53 10.53 17.71
C ARG A 97 -21.73 11.45 17.59
N ILE A 98 -22.35 11.55 16.41
CA ILE A 98 -23.57 12.33 16.22
C ILE A 98 -24.74 11.70 16.97
N GLU A 99 -24.88 10.37 16.95
CA GLU A 99 -25.91 9.66 17.70
C GLU A 99 -25.73 9.86 19.21
N ALA A 100 -24.51 9.67 19.73
CA ALA A 100 -24.19 9.93 21.13
C ALA A 100 -24.42 11.40 21.54
N MET A 101 -24.07 12.35 20.66
CA MET A 101 -24.27 13.78 20.92
C MET A 101 -25.76 14.16 20.89
N ASN A 102 -26.54 13.58 19.98
CA ASN A 102 -27.99 13.78 19.93
C ASN A 102 -28.68 13.18 21.15
N GLU A 103 -28.21 12.04 21.63
CA GLU A 103 -28.71 11.40 22.84
C GLU A 103 -28.36 12.22 24.10
N ALA A 104 -27.15 12.77 24.15
CA ALA A 104 -26.73 13.72 25.18
C ALA A 104 -27.57 15.02 25.13
N SER A 105 -27.88 15.54 23.93
CA SER A 105 -28.76 16.70 23.75
C SER A 105 -30.17 16.43 24.28
N ARG A 106 -30.76 15.27 23.95
CA ARG A 106 -32.10 14.88 24.47
C ARG A 106 -32.11 14.74 26.00
N GLN A 107 -31.01 14.25 26.59
CA GLN A 107 -30.88 14.19 28.05
C GLN A 107 -30.75 15.58 28.67
N ALA A 108 -30.00 16.49 28.05
CA ALA A 108 -29.87 17.87 28.48
C ALA A 108 -31.20 18.65 28.39
N ASP A 109 -32.00 18.41 27.33
CA ASP A 109 -33.33 18.99 27.19
C ASP A 109 -34.29 18.51 28.28
N ARG A 110 -34.26 17.20 28.60
CA ARG A 110 -35.03 16.63 29.70
C ARG A 110 -34.58 17.17 31.06
N ALA A 111 -33.27 17.32 31.29
CA ALA A 111 -32.72 17.89 32.50
C ALA A 111 -33.15 19.36 32.65
N SER A 112 -33.10 20.15 31.58
CA SER A 112 -33.53 21.55 31.56
C SER A 112 -35.02 21.70 31.85
N ALA A 113 -35.86 20.82 31.28
CA ALA A 113 -37.29 20.80 31.58
C ALA A 113 -37.58 20.46 33.06
N ASN A 114 -36.81 19.53 33.64
CA ASN A 114 -36.94 19.18 35.05
C ASN A 114 -36.43 20.28 35.98
N ILE A 115 -35.30 20.92 35.66
CA ILE A 115 -34.76 22.06 36.41
C ILE A 115 -35.78 23.20 36.46
N ARG A 116 -36.47 23.48 35.34
CA ARG A 116 -37.51 24.50 35.30
C ARG A 116 -38.69 24.19 36.24
N LYS A 117 -39.08 22.91 36.33
CA LYS A 117 -40.10 22.46 37.30
C LYS A 117 -39.60 22.57 38.74
N TYR A 118 -38.37 22.17 39.01
CA TYR A 118 -37.78 22.28 40.34
C TYR A 118 -37.64 23.74 40.79
N MET A 119 -37.24 24.65 39.90
CA MET A 119 -37.20 26.09 40.22
C MET A 119 -38.60 26.64 40.57
N PHE A 120 -39.65 26.18 39.88
CA PHE A 120 -41.01 26.58 40.22
C PHE A 120 -41.41 26.10 41.63
N TYR A 121 -41.15 24.83 41.97
CA TYR A 121 -41.40 24.30 43.32
C TYR A 121 -40.57 25.01 44.39
N LEU A 122 -39.30 25.30 44.11
CA LEU A 122 -38.40 26.00 45.03
C LEU A 122 -38.86 27.44 45.24
N GLY A 123 -39.38 28.10 44.20
CA GLY A 123 -40.02 29.42 44.30
C GLY A 123 -41.23 29.41 45.22
N ILE A 124 -42.12 28.42 45.08
CA ILE A 124 -43.28 28.25 45.98
C ILE A 124 -42.82 28.03 47.42
N LEU A 125 -41.86 27.12 47.64
CA LEU A 125 -41.35 26.81 48.97
C LEU A 125 -40.73 28.05 49.64
N THR A 126 -40.01 28.85 48.87
CA THR A 126 -39.40 30.11 49.36
C THR A 126 -40.47 31.13 49.74
N ALA A 127 -41.53 31.28 48.94
CA ALA A 127 -42.65 32.17 49.25
C ALA A 127 -43.40 31.75 50.51
N VAL A 128 -43.64 30.45 50.69
CA VAL A 128 -44.25 29.90 51.91
C VAL A 128 -43.36 30.14 53.13
N ASN A 129 -42.05 29.95 52.99
CA ASN A 129 -41.12 30.18 54.10
C ASN A 129 -41.06 31.67 54.49
N LEU A 130 -41.08 32.59 53.51
CA LEU A 130 -41.19 34.03 53.76
C LEU A 130 -42.47 34.40 54.52
N LEU A 131 -43.61 33.82 54.13
CA LEU A 131 -44.88 34.00 54.83
C LEU A 131 -44.80 33.49 56.28
N ALA A 132 -44.23 32.31 56.49
CA ALA A 132 -44.06 31.73 57.82
C ALA A 132 -43.19 32.62 58.71
N VAL A 133 -42.05 33.11 58.20
CA VAL A 133 -41.16 34.05 58.91
C VAL A 133 -41.90 35.34 59.26
N PHE A 134 -42.65 35.91 58.33
CA PHE A 134 -43.44 37.13 58.58
C PHE A 134 -44.50 36.91 59.67
N PHE A 135 -45.18 35.76 59.65
CA PHE A 135 -46.18 35.39 60.64
C PHE A 135 -45.55 35.18 62.03
N SER A 136 -44.39 34.52 62.11
CA SER A 136 -43.65 34.34 63.36
C SER A 136 -43.19 35.67 63.96
N ILE A 137 -42.71 36.60 63.14
CA ILE A 137 -42.34 37.96 63.59
C ILE A 137 -43.58 38.72 64.09
N GLY A 138 -44.70 38.64 63.36
CA GLY A 138 -45.97 39.26 63.77
C GLY A 138 -46.51 38.72 65.10
N LEU A 139 -46.44 37.39 65.30
CA LEU A 139 -46.83 36.76 66.56
C LEU A 139 -45.91 37.17 67.72
N LEU A 140 -44.60 37.18 67.52
CA LEU A 140 -43.66 37.67 68.53
C LEU A 140 -43.93 39.13 68.89
N PHE A 141 -44.22 39.98 67.90
CA PHE A 141 -44.56 41.38 68.14
C PHE A 141 -45.89 41.55 68.89
N SER A 142 -46.89 40.70 68.62
CA SER A 142 -48.18 40.72 69.31
C SER A 142 -48.13 40.20 70.75
N VAL A 143 -47.19 39.30 71.07
CA VAL A 143 -47.05 38.75 72.43
C VAL A 143 -46.16 39.63 73.31
N THR A 144 -45.24 40.40 72.71
CA THR A 144 -44.29 41.27 73.43
C THR A 144 -44.87 42.67 73.74
N ARG A 145 -46.04 43.00 73.19
CA ARG A 145 -46.76 44.27 73.43
C ARG A 145 -47.97 44.05 74.32
#